data_AF-A0A2V8BLE8-F1
#
_entry.id   AF-A0A2V8BLE8-F1
#
_cell.length_a   1.000
_cell.length_b   1.000
_cell.length_c   1.000
_cell.angle_alpha   90.00
_cell.angle_beta   90.00
_cell.angle_gamma   90.00
#
_symmetry.space_group_name_H-M   'P 1'
#
loop_
_entity.id
_entity.type
_entity.pdbx_description
1 polymer ?
#
loop_
_entity_poly.entity_id
_entity_poly.type
_entity_poly.pdbx_seq_one_letter_code
_entity_poly.pdbx_strand_id
1 'polypeptide(L)' 'MKTVQMTLEPELVAQVDRVARRLGLTRSAFTRRALRAAVDQLRVQELERRHHEGYRRKPVRRGEFDAWTREQSWPD' A
#
# COMPACT_ATOMS: atom_id res chain seq x y z
N MET A 1 2.38 -11.36 21.97
CA MET A 1 2.43 -11.88 20.58
C MET A 1 1.69 -13.21 20.54
N LYS A 2 0.89 -13.50 19.51
CA LYS A 2 0.27 -14.82 19.32
C LYS A 2 1.08 -15.61 18.30
N THR A 3 1.48 -16.82 18.65
CA THR A 3 2.15 -17.74 17.72
C THR A 3 1.10 -18.41 16.84
N VAL A 4 1.34 -18.40 15.53
CA VAL A 4 0.50 -19.04 14.52
C VAL A 4 1.40 -19.91 13.66
N GLN A 5 0.93 -21.11 13.34
CA GLN A 5 1.58 -21.95 12.33
C GLN A 5 0.96 -21.64 10.97
N MET A 6 1.80 -21.58 9.95
CA MET A 6 1.41 -21.36 8.57
C MET A 6 2.28 -22.22 7.67
N THR A 7 1.69 -22.77 6.62
CA THR A 7 2.40 -23.50 5.57
C THR A 7 2.80 -22.53 4.48
N LEU A 8 4.07 -22.56 4.09
CA LEU A 8 4.63 -21.73 3.03
C LEU A 8 5.50 -22.62 2.14
N GLU A 9 5.57 -22.26 0.87
CA GLU A 9 6.42 -23.03 -0.05
C GLU A 9 7.90 -22.97 0.36
N PRO A 10 8.63 -24.09 0.27
CA PRO A 10 10.03 -24.14 0.71
C PRO A 10 10.91 -23.06 0.07
N GLU A 11 10.67 -22.79 -1.22
CA GLU A 11 11.39 -21.77 -1.98
C GLU A 11 11.13 -20.36 -1.46
N LEU A 12 9.89 -20.07 -1.04
CA LEU A 12 9.52 -18.79 -0.44
C LEU A 12 10.20 -18.62 0.92
N VAL A 13 10.23 -19.68 1.74
CA VAL A 13 10.94 -19.66 3.03
C VAL A 13 12.43 -19.37 2.83
N ALA A 14 13.06 -20.01 1.84
CA ALA A 14 14.47 -19.78 1.52
C ALA A 14 14.73 -18.34 1.05
N GLN A 15 13.82 -17.75 0.25
CA GLN A 15 13.91 -16.35 -0.16
C GLN A 15 13.77 -15.39 1.02
N VAL A 16 12.76 -15.62 1.87
CA VAL A 16 12.54 -14.85 3.10
C VAL A 16 13.79 -14.86 3.98
N ASP A 17 14.42 -16.03 4.16
CA ASP A 17 15.62 -16.16 4.98
C ASP A 17 16.80 -15.36 4.45
N ARG A 18 17.03 -15.41 3.12
CA ARG A 18 18.10 -14.64 2.48
C ARG A 18 17.88 -13.14 2.68
N VAL A 19 16.65 -12.67 2.46
CA VAL A 19 16.32 -11.25 2.59
C VAL A 19 16.39 -10.80 4.06
N ALA A 20 15.83 -11.58 4.97
CA ALA A 20 15.87 -11.28 6.41
C ALA A 20 17.32 -11.17 6.90
N ARG A 21 18.19 -12.12 6.51
CA ARG A 21 19.62 -12.08 6.84
C ARG A 21 20.31 -10.83 6.28
N ARG A 22 20.07 -10.50 5.00
CA ARG A 22 20.64 -9.31 4.36
C ARG A 22 20.21 -8.00 5.07
N LEU A 23 19.01 -7.98 5.63
CA LEU A 23 18.47 -6.83 6.36
C LEU A 23 18.79 -6.84 7.87
N GLY A 24 19.53 -7.84 8.37
CA GLY A 24 19.80 -7.97 9.80
C GLY A 24 18.55 -8.27 10.64
N LEU A 25 17.52 -8.88 10.04
CA LEU A 25 16.25 -9.20 10.68
C LEU A 25 16.12 -10.69 10.94
N THR A 26 15.37 -11.05 11.97
CA THR A 26 14.90 -12.44 12.12
C THR A 26 13.81 -12.73 11.08
N ARG A 27 13.64 -14.01 10.72
CA ARG A 27 12.57 -14.47 9.82
C ARG A 27 11.20 -13.91 10.26
N SER A 28 10.87 -14.04 11.55
CA SER A 28 9.59 -13.57 12.09
C SER A 28 9.46 -12.04 12.05
N ALA A 29 10.53 -11.29 12.27
CA ALA A 29 10.51 -9.83 12.16
C ALA A 29 10.26 -9.38 10.72
N PHE A 30 10.94 -10.00 9.76
CA PHE A 30 10.70 -9.74 8.33
C PHE A 30 9.26 -10.08 7.94
N THR A 31 8.78 -11.29 8.25
CA THR A 31 7.42 -11.73 7.89
C THR A 31 6.36 -10.80 8.50
N ARG A 32 6.50 -10.39 9.77
CA ARG A 32 5.57 -9.44 10.38
C ARG A 32 5.56 -8.08 9.67
N ARG A 33 6.73 -7.56 9.29
CA ARG A 33 6.85 -6.30 8.56
C ARG A 33 6.19 -6.40 7.18
N ALA A 34 6.46 -7.49 6.46
CA ALA A 34 5.89 -7.73 5.13
C ALA A 34 4.36 -7.86 5.19
N LEU A 35 3.83 -8.64 6.14
CA LEU A 35 2.38 -8.81 6.31
C LEU A 35 1.69 -7.49 6.67
N ARG A 36 2.28 -6.67 7.54
CA ARG A 36 1.74 -5.35 7.87
C ARG A 36 1.69 -4.45 6.64
N ALA A 37 2.79 -4.37 5.89
CA ALA A 37 2.84 -3.60 4.66
C ALA A 37 1.79 -4.06 3.64
N ALA A 38 1.60 -5.36 3.47
CA ALA A 38 0.60 -5.90 2.55
C ALA A 38 -0.84 -5.52 2.97
N VAL A 39 -1.17 -5.59 4.26
CA VAL A 39 -2.47 -5.16 4.78
C VAL A 39 -2.70 -3.66 4.56
N ASP A 40 -1.69 -2.85 4.82
CA ASP A 40 -1.76 -1.40 4.62
C ASP A 40 -1.93 -1.05 3.12
N GLN A 41 -1.20 -1.75 2.23
CA GLN A 41 -1.33 -1.59 0.78
C GLN A 41 -2.74 -1.94 0.28
N LEU A 42 -3.34 -3.03 0.76
CA LEU A 42 -4.71 -3.40 0.41
C LEU A 42 -5.72 -2.31 0.83
N ARG A 43 -5.50 -1.69 1.99
CA ARG A 43 -6.35 -0.58 2.45
C ARG A 43 -6.23 0.63 1.52
N VAL A 44 -5.01 1.00 1.09
CA VAL A 44 -4.80 2.12 0.17
C VAL A 44 -5.45 1.84 -1.18
N GLN A 45 -5.24 0.64 -1.74
CA GLN A 45 -5.84 0.24 -3.02
C GLN A 45 -7.38 0.31 -3.00
N GLU A 46 -7.99 -0.08 -1.89
CA GLU A 46 -9.45 0.01 -1.73
C GLU A 46 -9.93 1.47 -1.67
N LEU A 47 -9.18 2.37 -1.04
CA LEU A 47 -9.49 3.81 -1.04
C LEU A 47 -9.35 4.41 -2.44
N GLU A 48 -8.28 4.08 -3.17
CA GLU A 48 -8.08 4.49 -4.56
C GLU A 48 -9.20 4.00 -5.46
N ARG A 49 -9.60 2.73 -5.33
CA ARG A 49 -10.75 2.16 -6.05
C ARG A 49 -12.01 2.97 -5.80
N ARG A 50 -12.30 3.33 -4.54
CA ARG A 50 -13.45 4.17 -4.19
C ARG A 50 -13.37 5.57 -4.80
N HIS A 51 -12.19 6.19 -4.80
CA HIS A 51 -11.99 7.48 -5.46
C HIS A 51 -12.29 7.37 -6.97
N HIS A 52 -11.73 6.36 -7.64
CA HIS A 52 -11.96 6.14 -9.07
C HIS A 52 -13.45 5.93 -9.38
N GLU A 53 -14.14 5.11 -8.58
CA GLU A 53 -15.58 4.91 -8.72
C GLU A 53 -16.38 6.19 -8.48
N GLY A 54 -15.96 7.01 -7.50
CA GLY A 54 -16.55 8.32 -7.24
C GLY A 54 -16.50 9.22 -8.47
N TYR A 55 -15.30 9.40 -9.05
CA TYR A 55 -15.12 10.23 -10.24
C TYR A 55 -15.80 9.65 -11.48
N ARG A 56 -15.87 8.32 -11.63
CA ARG A 56 -16.62 7.68 -12.73
C ARG A 56 -18.13 7.90 -12.59
N ARG A 57 -18.67 7.84 -11.37
CA ARG A 57 -20.10 8.03 -11.10
C ARG A 57 -20.51 9.51 -11.18
N LYS A 58 -19.62 10.41 -10.79
CA LYS A 58 -19.81 11.86 -10.82
C LYS A 58 -18.63 12.51 -11.55
N PRO A 59 -18.63 12.48 -12.89
CA PRO A 59 -17.57 13.11 -13.66
C PRO A 59 -17.59 14.62 -13.44
N VAL A 60 -16.40 15.20 -13.41
CA VAL A 60 -16.18 16.63 -13.26
C VAL A 60 -16.86 17.37 -14.42
N ARG A 61 -17.65 18.38 -14.09
CA ARG A 61 -18.26 19.27 -15.08
C ARG A 61 -17.27 20.34 -15.48
N ARG A 62 -17.39 20.82 -16.72
CA ARG A 62 -16.65 22.00 -17.17
C ARG A 62 -16.97 23.18 -16.25
N GLY A 63 -15.96 23.87 -15.75
CA GLY A 63 -16.15 25.01 -14.85
C GLY A 63 -16.25 24.67 -13.36
N GLU A 64 -16.33 23.39 -12.98
CA GLU A 64 -16.64 22.99 -11.60
C GLU A 64 -15.56 23.42 -10.59
N PHE A 65 -14.30 23.49 -11.01
CA PHE A 65 -13.16 23.84 -10.16
C PHE A 65 -12.45 25.14 -10.57
N ASP A 66 -12.96 25.85 -11.57
CA ASP A 66 -12.31 27.04 -12.13
C ASP A 66 -12.23 28.21 -11.12
N ALA A 67 -13.04 28.16 -10.06
CA ALA A 67 -13.02 29.14 -8.97
C ALA A 67 -11.70 29.17 -8.18
N TRP A 68 -10.89 28.10 -8.23
CA TRP A 68 -9.61 27.99 -7.53
C TRP A 68 -8.39 28.19 -8.44
N THR A 69 -8.61 28.48 -9.73
CA THR A 69 -7.53 28.59 -10.71
C THR A 69 -6.61 29.78 -10.45
N ARG A 70 -7.12 30.87 -9.85
CA ARG A 70 -6.33 32.07 -9.58
C ARG A 70 -5.46 31.95 -8.33
N GLU A 71 -5.74 30.96 -7.49
CA GLU A 71 -5.13 30.73 -6.20
C GLU A 71 -3.99 29.69 -6.26
N GLN A 72 -3.88 28.93 -7.36
CA GLN A 72 -2.82 27.94 -7.57
C GLN A 72 -1.50 28.64 -7.97
N SER A 73 -0.75 29.13 -6.98
CA SER A 73 0.66 29.52 -7.14
C SER A 73 1.55 28.43 -6.55
N TRP A 74 2.37 27.80 -7.40
CA TRP A 74 3.43 26.88 -6.97
C TRP A 74 4.76 27.64 -7.02
N PRO A 75 5.55 27.67 -5.94
CA PRO A 75 6.89 28.24 -5.98
C PRO A 75 7.80 27.40 -6.89
N ASP A 76 8.76 28.07 -7.54
CA ASP A 76 9.79 27.46 -8.40
C ASP A 76 10.66 26.43 -7.66
#